data_AF-A0A7S2IAI8-F1
#
_entry.id   AF-A0A7S2IAI8-F1
#
_cell.length_a   1.000
_cell.length_b   1.000
_cell.length_c   1.000
_cell.angle_alpha   90.00
_cell.angle_beta   90.00
_cell.angle_gamma   90.00
#
_symmetry.space_group_name_H-M   'P 1'
#
loop_
_entity.id
_entity.type
_entity.pdbx_description
1 polymer ?
#
loop_
_entity_poly.entity_id
_entity_poly.type
_entity_poly.pdbx_seq_one_letter_code
_entity_poly.pdbx_strand_id
1 'polypeptide(L)'
;MVQTNDVVDLWLYVDEWTRCISSSYQRDSIYRKGKFDTCSAQYSDLKVALKAKTMNEPDEARKLLGTTHYKRNLGSDPVNSPTAVYIWDLKSKPSWDAEE
;
A
#
# COMPACT_ATOMS: atom_id res chain seq x y z
N MET A 1 -10.55 -7.79 21.98
CA MET A 1 -9.94 -8.86 21.16
C MET A 1 -9.08 -8.20 20.10
N VAL A 2 -7.88 -8.72 19.87
CA VAL A 2 -7.02 -8.22 18.78
C VAL A 2 -7.56 -8.75 17.46
N GLN A 3 -7.70 -7.89 16.45
CA GLN A 3 -8.14 -8.30 15.12
C GLN A 3 -7.16 -9.29 14.52
N THR A 4 -7.71 -10.28 13.83
CA THR A 4 -6.98 -11.31 13.12
C THR A 4 -6.25 -10.73 11.90
N ASN A 5 -5.19 -11.39 11.44
CA ASN A 5 -4.33 -10.88 10.37
C ASN A 5 -5.04 -10.82 9.00
N ASP A 6 -6.16 -11.52 8.81
CA ASP A 6 -7.03 -11.42 7.63
C ASP A 6 -7.83 -10.10 7.59
N VAL A 7 -8.08 -9.48 8.75
CA VAL A 7 -8.73 -8.18 8.85
C VAL A 7 -7.70 -7.05 8.80
N VAL A 8 -6.61 -7.18 9.56
CA VAL A 8 -5.54 -6.18 9.64
C VAL A 8 -4.16 -6.83 9.55
N ASP A 9 -3.58 -6.79 8.36
CA ASP A 9 -2.18 -7.16 8.16
C ASP A 9 -1.27 -5.97 8.49
N LEU A 10 -0.71 -5.96 9.71
CA LEU A 10 0.25 -4.93 10.12
C LEU A 10 1.54 -4.99 9.32
N TRP A 11 1.97 -6.18 8.89
CA TRP A 11 3.25 -6.33 8.19
C TRP A 11 3.23 -5.57 6.88
N LEU A 12 2.09 -5.56 6.18
CA LEU A 12 1.90 -4.77 4.97
C LEU A 12 2.18 -3.27 5.18
N TYR A 13 1.64 -2.68 6.26
CA TYR A 13 1.84 -1.25 6.54
C TYR A 13 3.23 -0.93 7.07
N VAL A 14 3.85 -1.87 7.81
CA VAL A 14 5.25 -1.75 8.22
C VAL A 14 6.16 -1.81 6.99
N ASP A 15 5.96 -2.79 6.11
CA ASP A 15 6.75 -2.97 4.89
C ASP A 15 6.68 -1.73 4.00
N GLU A 16 5.47 -1.20 3.75
CA GLU A 16 5.30 0.01 2.94
C GLU A 16 5.97 1.25 3.56
N TRP A 17 5.88 1.41 4.89
CA TRP A 17 6.59 2.49 5.57
C TRP A 17 8.12 2.31 5.46
N THR A 18 8.63 1.09 5.67
CA THR A 18 10.06 0.79 5.55
C THR A 18 10.58 0.98 4.12
N ARG A 19 9.75 0.66 3.12
CA ARG A 19 10.03 0.90 1.71
C ARG A 19 10.12 2.38 1.41
N CYS A 20 9.24 3.21 1.97
CA CYS A 20 9.30 4.66 1.78
C CYS A 20 10.60 5.26 2.37
N ILE A 21 11.02 4.84 3.57
CA ILE A 21 12.27 5.35 4.18
C ILE A 21 13.54 4.73 3.58
N SER A 22 13.39 3.71 2.72
CA SER A 22 14.53 3.06 2.07
C SER A 22 15.30 4.05 1.18
N SER A 23 16.62 3.87 1.13
CA SER A 23 17.50 4.74 0.34
C SER A 23 17.18 4.72 -1.15
N SER A 24 16.67 3.61 -1.67
CA SER A 24 16.27 3.47 -3.08
C SER A 24 15.05 4.34 -3.41
N TYR A 25 14.00 4.30 -2.58
CA TYR A 25 12.80 5.12 -2.76
C TYR A 25 13.10 6.61 -2.58
N GLN A 26 13.83 6.97 -1.52
CA GLN A 26 14.21 8.35 -1.26
C GLN A 26 15.05 8.93 -2.39
N ARG A 27 15.97 8.15 -2.93
CA ARG A 27 16.76 8.54 -4.10
C ARG A 27 15.87 8.78 -5.34
N ASP A 28 14.93 7.88 -5.63
CA ASP A 28 13.98 8.07 -6.73
C ASP A 28 13.10 9.31 -6.51
N SER A 29 12.63 9.56 -5.28
CA SER A 29 11.87 10.76 -4.92
C SER A 29 12.66 12.04 -5.17
N ILE A 30 13.94 12.08 -4.80
CA ILE A 30 14.83 13.21 -5.12
C ILE A 30 14.98 13.37 -6.63
N TYR A 31 15.23 12.28 -7.37
CA TYR A 31 15.41 12.34 -8.82
C TYR A 31 14.16 12.85 -9.55
N ARG A 32 12.95 12.46 -9.10
CA ARG A 32 11.69 12.82 -9.76
C ARG A 32 11.10 14.14 -9.28
N LYS A 33 11.19 14.43 -7.99
CA LYS A 33 10.48 15.55 -7.32
C LYS A 33 11.44 16.62 -6.79
N GLY A 34 12.75 16.41 -6.87
CA GLY A 34 13.76 17.33 -6.37
C GLY A 34 13.85 17.45 -4.85
N LYS A 35 13.17 16.57 -4.10
CA LYS A 35 13.11 16.60 -2.64
C LYS A 35 12.96 15.20 -2.04
N PHE A 36 13.41 15.05 -0.80
CA PHE A 36 13.14 13.84 -0.01
C PHE A 36 11.64 13.71 0.28
N ASP A 37 11.15 12.47 0.30
CA ASP A 37 9.79 12.19 0.78
C ASP A 37 9.82 12.08 2.30
N THR A 38 8.92 12.76 2.99
CA THR A 38 8.86 12.73 4.45
C THR A 38 8.24 11.44 4.98
N CYS A 39 7.65 10.60 4.12
CA CYS A 39 7.02 9.33 4.47
C CYS A 39 5.97 9.43 5.59
N SER A 40 5.47 10.63 5.86
CA SER A 40 4.58 10.91 6.98
C SER A 40 3.20 10.28 6.76
N ALA A 41 2.76 10.16 5.51
CA ALA A 41 1.51 9.51 5.14
C ALA A 41 1.58 8.00 5.43
N GLN A 42 2.64 7.32 4.99
CA GLN A 42 2.86 5.89 5.23
C GLN A 42 3.05 5.59 6.73
N TYR A 43 3.74 6.48 7.47
CA TYR A 43 3.84 6.35 8.92
C TYR A 43 2.49 6.56 9.62
N SER A 44 1.66 7.49 9.13
CA SER A 44 0.30 7.69 9.62
C SER A 44 -0.56 6.45 9.38
N ASP A 45 -0.43 5.80 8.22
CA ASP A 45 -1.13 4.55 7.93
C ASP A 45 -0.77 3.43 8.89
N LEU A 46 0.50 3.30 9.26
CA LEU A 46 0.94 2.34 10.27
C LEU A 46 0.24 2.58 11.61
N LYS A 47 0.09 3.83 12.04
CA LYS A 47 -0.66 4.18 13.27
C LYS A 47 -2.14 3.82 13.16
N VAL A 48 -2.74 4.08 11.99
CA VAL A 48 -4.14 3.73 11.72
C VAL A 48 -4.32 2.22 11.74
N ALA A 49 -3.39 1.45 11.17
CA ALA A 49 -3.41 -0.01 11.18
C ALA A 49 -3.22 -0.58 12.59
N LEU A 50 -2.32 -0.02 13.41
CA LEU A 50 -2.17 -0.39 14.82
C LEU A 50 -3.47 -0.14 15.60
N LYS A 51 -4.11 1.01 15.39
CA LYS A 51 -5.41 1.32 16.00
C LYS A 51 -6.47 0.31 15.55
N ALA A 52 -6.60 0.08 14.25
CA ALA A 52 -7.55 -0.88 13.68
C ALA A 52 -7.35 -2.29 14.25
N LYS A 53 -6.10 -2.73 14.48
CA LYS A 53 -5.81 -4.04 15.05
C LYS A 53 -6.28 -4.21 16.49
N THR A 54 -6.36 -3.10 17.23
CA THR A 54 -6.85 -3.11 18.63
C THR A 54 -8.37 -2.94 18.74
N MET A 55 -9.08 -2.66 17.64
CA MET A 55 -10.54 -2.52 17.65
C MET A 55 -11.21 -3.89 17.83
N ASN A 56 -12.39 -3.92 18.47
CA ASN A 56 -13.15 -5.16 18.66
C ASN A 56 -14.03 -5.50 17.44
N GLU A 57 -14.47 -4.48 16.70
CA GLU A 57 -15.38 -4.65 15.56
C GLU A 57 -14.61 -4.74 14.24
N PRO A 58 -14.72 -5.87 13.50
CA PRO A 58 -13.95 -6.08 12.27
C PRO A 58 -14.38 -5.15 11.14
N ASP A 59 -15.67 -4.80 11.05
CA ASP A 59 -16.19 -3.94 9.98
C ASP A 59 -15.75 -2.49 10.15
N GLU A 60 -15.69 -1.99 11.39
CA GLU A 60 -15.14 -0.67 11.69
C GLU A 60 -13.64 -0.62 11.42
N ALA A 61 -12.89 -1.67 11.77
CA ALA A 61 -11.48 -1.78 11.47
C ALA A 61 -11.22 -1.71 9.95
N ARG A 62 -12.03 -2.41 9.14
CA ARG A 62 -11.95 -2.37 7.66
C ARG A 62 -12.28 -0.99 7.10
N LYS A 63 -13.33 -0.32 7.60
CA LYS A 63 -13.66 1.06 7.19
C LYS A 63 -12.53 2.01 7.52
N LEU A 64 -11.92 1.87 8.70
CA LEU A 64 -10.80 2.68 9.12
C LEU A 64 -9.57 2.45 8.22
N LEU A 65 -9.26 1.20 7.88
CA LEU A 65 -8.20 0.89 6.91
C LEU A 65 -8.47 1.45 5.51
N GLY A 66 -9.72 1.55 5.08
CA GLY A 66 -10.12 2.21 3.82
C GLY A 66 -9.79 3.71 3.77
N THR A 67 -9.47 4.33 4.91
CA THR A 67 -9.04 5.73 4.96
C THR A 67 -7.53 5.92 4.79
N THR A 68 -6.75 4.83 4.82
CA THR A 68 -5.29 4.88 4.71
C THR A 68 -4.83 5.40 3.35
N HIS A 69 -3.72 6.12 3.35
CA HIS A 69 -3.04 6.57 2.14
C HIS A 69 -2.65 5.39 1.25
N TYR A 70 -2.21 4.28 1.86
CA TYR A 70 -1.91 3.03 1.17
C TYR A 70 -3.12 2.53 0.37
N LYS A 71 -4.30 2.37 0.98
CA LYS A 71 -5.49 1.88 0.25
C LYS A 71 -6.00 2.86 -0.81
N ARG A 72 -5.86 4.17 -0.58
CA ARG A 72 -6.32 5.20 -1.52
C ARG A 72 -5.39 5.39 -2.71
N ASN A 73 -4.08 5.30 -2.49
CA ASN A 73 -3.09 5.74 -3.48
C ASN A 73 -2.09 4.65 -3.89
N LEU A 74 -1.83 3.60 -3.11
CA LEU A 74 -0.72 2.67 -3.40
C LEU A 74 -1.19 1.22 -3.64
N GLY A 75 -2.26 0.80 -2.96
CA GLY A 75 -2.70 -0.59 -2.90
C GLY A 75 -3.75 -0.99 -3.94
N SER A 76 -4.30 -0.05 -4.71
CA SER A 76 -5.40 -0.33 -5.65
C SER A 76 -5.59 0.71 -6.76
N ASP A 77 -4.73 1.72 -6.87
CA ASP A 77 -4.95 2.83 -7.81
C ASP A 77 -4.01 2.75 -9.03
N PRO A 78 -4.55 2.45 -10.23
CA PRO A 78 -3.83 2.50 -11.49
C PRO A 78 -3.08 3.80 -11.76
N VAL A 79 -3.57 4.91 -11.19
CA VAL A 79 -3.04 6.25 -11.42
C VAL A 79 -1.69 6.47 -10.73
N ASN A 80 -1.45 5.78 -9.61
CA ASN A 80 -0.30 6.04 -8.74
C ASN A 80 0.78 4.95 -8.82
N SER A 81 0.45 3.77 -9.34
CA SER A 81 1.40 2.72 -9.65
C SER A 81 1.18 2.19 -11.07
N PRO A 82 1.68 2.91 -12.10
CA PRO A 82 1.59 2.43 -13.48
C PRO A 82 2.21 1.03 -13.61
N THR A 83 3.27 0.73 -12.85
CA THR A 83 3.88 -0.61 -12.81
C THR A 83 2.95 -1.67 -12.22
N ALA A 84 2.10 -1.36 -11.24
CA ALA A 84 1.12 -2.33 -10.74
C ALA A 84 0.02 -2.62 -11.76
N VAL A 85 -0.39 -1.61 -12.56
CA VAL A 85 -1.28 -1.81 -13.71
C VAL A 85 -0.63 -2.73 -14.72
N TYR A 86 0.61 -2.44 -15.13
CA TYR A 86 1.33 -3.29 -16.08
C TYR A 86 1.52 -4.73 -15.55
N ILE A 87 1.76 -4.94 -14.26
CA ILE A 87 1.85 -6.29 -13.67
C ILE A 87 0.47 -6.98 -13.63
N TRP A 88 -0.61 -6.24 -13.40
CA TRP A 88 -1.98 -6.77 -13.48
C TRP A 88 -2.37 -7.12 -14.92
N ASP A 89 -2.03 -6.26 -15.87
CA ASP A 89 -2.23 -6.49 -17.31
C ASP A 89 -1.33 -7.62 -17.85
N LEU A 90 -0.17 -7.87 -17.23
CA LEU A 90 0.67 -9.04 -17.49
C LEU A 90 0.12 -10.33 -16.87
N LYS A 91 -0.76 -10.24 -15.86
CA LYS A 91 -1.49 -11.40 -15.31
C LYS A 91 -2.68 -11.80 -16.17
N SER A 92 -3.25 -10.89 -16.96
CA SER A 92 -4.04 -11.30 -18.11
C SER A 92 -3.10 -11.93 -19.13
N LYS A 93 -3.45 -13.12 -19.65
CA LYS A 93 -2.73 -13.70 -20.78
C LYS A 93 -2.66 -12.63 -21.88
N PRO A 94 -1.46 -12.23 -22.32
CA PRO A 94 -1.37 -11.33 -23.44
C PRO A 94 -1.99 -11.99 -24.67
N SER A 95 -2.57 -11.20 -25.57
CA SER A 95 -3.36 -11.72 -26.70
C SER A 95 -2.56 -12.54 -27.71
N TRP A 96 -1.23 -12.59 -27.59
CA TRP A 96 -0.34 -13.47 -28.38
C TRP A 96 -0.14 -14.85 -27.75
N ASP A 97 -0.54 -15.06 -26.48
CA ASP A 97 -0.65 -16.37 -25.82
C ASP A 97 -2.10 -16.91 -25.89
N ALA A 98 -2.95 -16.28 -26.71
CA ALA A 98 -4.21 -16.83 -27.18
C ALA A 98 -3.95 -17.64 -28.46
N GLU A 99 -3.12 -18.67 -28.37
CA GLU A 99 -3.00 -19.65 -29.45
C GLU A 99 -3.85 -20.89 -29.14
N GLU A 100 -4.57 -21.34 -30.18
CA GLU A 100 -5.35 -22.57 -30.37
C GLU A 100 -6.80 -22.64 -29.84
#